data_AF-A0A957BV28-F1
#
_entry.id   AF-A0A957BV28-F1
#
_cell.length_a   1.000
_cell.length_b   1.000
_cell.length_c   1.000
_cell.angle_alpha   90.00
_cell.angle_beta   90.00
_cell.angle_gamma   90.00
#
_symmetry.space_group_name_H-M   'P 1'
#
loop_
_entity.id
_entity.type
_entity.pdbx_description
1 polymer ?
#
loop_
_entity_poly.entity_id
_entity_poly.type
_entity_poly.pdbx_seq_one_letter_code
_entity_poly.pdbx_strand_id
1 'polypeptide(L)' 'MENTNQAPISSGFGAHTTAKDVLRHLDLSGKVAIVTGGYSGIGLETTRALAEAGAQVILPMRTPEKAQSAVATLP' A
#
# COMPACT_ATOMS: atom_id res chain seq x y z
N MET A 1 9.67 30.71 6.10
CA MET A 1 9.27 29.37 5.65
C MET A 1 9.25 29.41 4.13
N GLU A 2 10.20 28.76 3.46
CA GLU A 2 10.14 28.66 2.00
C GLU A 2 9.06 27.66 1.62
N ASN A 3 8.05 28.12 0.88
CA ASN A 3 7.06 27.23 0.28
C ASN A 3 7.76 26.47 -0.84
N THR A 4 8.02 25.18 -0.62
CA THR A 4 8.42 24.29 -1.71
C THR A 4 7.19 24.06 -2.59
N ASN A 5 7.19 24.64 -3.79
CA ASN A 5 6.13 24.37 -4.76
C ASN A 5 6.24 22.92 -5.22
N GLN A 6 5.23 22.11 -4.91
CA GLN A 6 5.18 20.73 -5.39
C GLN A 6 4.97 20.71 -6.90
N ALA A 7 5.85 20.01 -7.61
CA ALA A 7 5.77 19.79 -9.05
C ALA A 7 5.62 18.28 -9.35
N PRO A 8 4.90 17.87 -10.41
CA PRO A 8 4.80 16.46 -10.80
C PRO A 8 6.17 15.89 -11.21
N ILE A 9 6.43 14.64 -10.83
CA ILE A 9 7.66 13.91 -11.19
C ILE A 9 7.56 13.12 -12.50
N SER A 10 6.56 13.41 -13.34
CA SER A 10 6.31 12.73 -14.63
C SER A 10 6.29 11.19 -14.54
N SER A 11 5.74 10.63 -13.45
CA SER A 11 5.70 9.18 -13.21
C SER A 11 4.77 8.40 -14.16
N GLY A 12 3.93 9.07 -14.93
CA GLY A 12 2.88 8.44 -15.75
C GLY A 12 1.62 8.04 -14.97
N PHE A 13 1.60 8.22 -13.65
CA PHE A 13 0.43 7.97 -12.80
C PHE A 13 -0.32 9.27 -12.49
N GLY A 14 -1.65 9.18 -12.43
CA GLY A 14 -2.54 10.30 -12.18
C GLY A 14 -3.56 10.02 -11.09
N ALA A 15 -4.50 10.95 -10.88
CA ALA A 15 -5.49 10.88 -9.80
C ALA A 15 -6.42 9.65 -9.87
N HIS A 16 -6.52 9.00 -11.03
CA HIS A 16 -7.36 7.82 -11.25
C HIS A 16 -6.57 6.50 -11.30
N THR A 17 -5.24 6.55 -11.19
CA THR A 17 -4.41 5.35 -11.16
C THR A 17 -4.64 4.63 -9.83
N THR A 18 -5.01 3.35 -9.89
CA THR A 18 -5.20 2.53 -8.69
C THR A 18 -3.89 1.90 -8.21
N ALA A 19 -3.85 1.41 -6.97
CA ALA A 19 -2.69 0.68 -6.46
C ALA A 19 -2.38 -0.56 -7.31
N LYS A 20 -3.41 -1.25 -7.79
CA LYS A 20 -3.28 -2.40 -8.69
C LYS A 20 -2.70 -2.01 -10.05
N ASP A 21 -3.02 -0.83 -10.57
CA ASP A 21 -2.44 -0.34 -11.84
C ASP A 21 -0.94 -0.07 -11.70
N VAL A 22 -0.52 0.50 -10.56
CA VAL A 22 0.90 0.74 -10.27
C VAL A 22 1.69 -0.57 -10.22
N LEU A 23 1.08 -1.64 -9.71
CA LEU A 23 1.74 -2.94 -9.51
C LEU A 23 1.52 -3.95 -10.64
N ARG A 24 0.75 -3.63 -11.69
CA ARG A 24 0.20 -4.58 -12.68
C ARG A 24 1.22 -5.50 -13.38
N HIS A 25 2.51 -5.13 -13.36
CA HIS A 25 3.61 -5.88 -13.99
C HIS A 25 4.79 -6.12 -13.04
N LEU A 26 4.58 -6.01 -11.73
CA LEU A 26 5.60 -6.21 -10.72
C LEU A 26 5.35 -7.52 -9.97
N ASP A 27 6.39 -8.36 -9.90
CA ASP A 27 6.45 -9.49 -8.98
C ASP A 27 7.29 -9.09 -7.76
N LEU A 28 6.66 -9.08 -6.60
CA LEU A 28 7.26 -8.72 -5.32
C LEU A 28 7.58 -9.97 -4.47
N SER A 29 7.53 -11.16 -5.05
CA SER A 29 7.93 -12.40 -4.39
C SER A 29 9.31 -12.27 -3.74
N GLY A 30 9.39 -12.71 -2.48
CA GLY A 30 10.61 -12.61 -1.67
C GLY A 30 10.96 -11.19 -1.20
N LYS A 31 10.06 -10.21 -1.38
CA LYS A 31 10.18 -8.88 -0.77
C LYS A 31 9.32 -8.79 0.48
N VAL A 32 9.80 -8.00 1.43
CA VAL A 32 9.07 -7.67 2.66
C VAL A 32 8.72 -6.19 2.62
N ALA A 33 7.46 -5.86 2.86
CA ALA A 33 6.97 -4.49 2.94
C ALA A 33 6.35 -4.21 4.31
N ILE A 34 6.70 -3.07 4.92
CA ILE A 34 6.08 -2.60 6.16
C ILE A 34 5.08 -1.51 5.80
N VAL A 35 3.79 -1.72 6.11
CA VAL A 35 2.73 -0.74 5.83
C VAL A 35 2.18 -0.20 7.14
N THR A 36 2.56 1.03 7.49
CA THR A 36 1.99 1.73 8.64
C THR A 36 0.57 2.18 8.33
N GLY A 37 -0.35 2.00 9.28
CA GLY A 37 -1.77 2.29 9.03
C GLY A 37 -2.43 1.37 7.99
N GLY A 38 -1.81 0.23 7.66
CA GLY A 38 -2.25 -0.66 6.58
C GLY A 38 -3.60 -1.36 6.78
N TYR A 39 -4.32 -1.11 7.87
CA TYR A 39 -5.60 -1.77 8.16
C TYR A 39 -6.83 -0.93 7.76
N SER A 40 -6.63 0.30 7.30
CA SER A 40 -7.75 1.19 6.94
C SER A 40 -7.44 2.10 5.76
N GLY A 41 -8.50 2.61 5.11
CA GLY A 41 -8.41 3.59 4.02
C GLY A 41 -7.41 3.20 2.93
N ILE A 42 -6.55 4.16 2.56
CA ILE A 42 -5.50 3.97 1.54
C ILE A 42 -4.49 2.90 1.96
N GLY A 43 -4.20 2.77 3.26
CA GLY A 43 -3.29 1.77 3.79
C GLY A 43 -3.80 0.34 3.57
N LEU A 44 -5.10 0.11 3.71
CA LEU A 44 -5.72 -1.20 3.44
C LEU A 44 -5.58 -1.59 1.97
N GLU A 45 -5.87 -0.65 1.06
CA GLU A 45 -5.71 -0.91 -0.37
C GLU A 45 -4.25 -1.14 -0.75
N THR A 46 -3.33 -0.37 -0.15
CA THR A 46 -1.88 -0.56 -0.35
C THR A 46 -1.44 -1.96 0.10
N THR A 47 -1.91 -2.39 1.27
CA THR A 47 -1.62 -3.72 1.82
C THR A 47 -2.14 -4.82 0.90
N ARG A 48 -3.39 -4.71 0.45
CA ARG A 48 -4.00 -5.65 -0.50
C ARG A 48 -3.18 -5.77 -1.78
N ALA A 49 -2.86 -4.65 -2.40
CA ALA A 49 -2.16 -4.64 -3.68
C ALA A 49 -0.74 -5.23 -3.57
N LEU A 50 -0.01 -4.92 -2.49
CA LEU A 50 1.32 -5.48 -2.24
C LEU A 50 1.28 -6.99 -1.99
N ALA A 51 0.31 -7.47 -1.22
CA ALA A 51 0.11 -8.90 -0.97
C ALA A 51 -0.28 -9.64 -2.27
N GLU A 52 -1.21 -9.08 -3.07
CA GLU A 52 -1.57 -9.62 -4.39
C GLU A 52 -0.38 -9.71 -5.35
N ALA A 53 0.60 -8.79 -5.22
CA ALA A 53 1.83 -8.80 -6.00
C ALA A 53 2.91 -9.75 -5.43
N GLY A 54 2.62 -10.51 -4.37
CA GLY A 54 3.53 -11.52 -3.81
C GLY A 54 4.45 -11.04 -2.69
N ALA A 55 4.31 -9.81 -2.21
CA ALA A 55 5.10 -9.33 -1.09
C ALA A 55 4.63 -9.94 0.24
N GLN A 56 5.56 -10.22 1.15
CA GLN A 56 5.22 -10.43 2.56
C GLN A 56 4.96 -9.07 3.21
N VAL A 57 3.72 -8.81 3.63
CA VAL A 57 3.35 -7.52 4.22
C VAL A 57 3.29 -7.60 5.75
N ILE A 58 4.00 -6.70 6.42
CA ILE A 58 4.00 -6.55 7.87
C ILE A 58 3.24 -5.28 8.23
N LEU A 59 2.22 -5.41 9.08
CA LEU A 59 1.39 -4.30 9.53
C LEU A 59 1.61 -4.01 11.02
N PRO A 60 2.46 -3.04 11.37
CA PRO A 60 2.62 -2.63 12.75
C PRO A 60 1.38 -1.87 13.22
N MET A 61 0.90 -2.20 14.42
CA MET A 61 -0.32 -1.62 14.94
C MET A 61 -0.38 -1.59 16.46
N ARG A 62 -1.12 -0.60 16.97
CA ARG A 62 -1.28 -0.36 18.42
C ARG A 62 -2.35 -1.26 19.07
N THR A 63 -3.33 -1.73 18.28
CA THR A 63 -4.48 -2.51 18.78
C THR A 63 -4.81 -3.63 17.80
N PRO A 64 -4.09 -4.77 17.84
CA PRO A 64 -4.15 -5.87 16.87
C PRO A 64 -5.55 -6.32 16.44
N GLU A 65 -6.46 -6.32 17.40
CA GLU A 65 -7.82 -6.82 17.26
C GLU A 65 -8.62 -6.00 16.24
N LYS A 66 -8.31 -4.70 16.11
CA LYS A 66 -8.99 -3.80 15.16
C LYS A 66 -8.57 -4.02 13.71
N ALA A 67 -7.39 -4.56 13.44
CA ALA A 67 -6.99 -4.87 12.06
C ALA A 67 -7.37 -6.27 11.65
N GLN A 68 -7.44 -7.23 12.58
CA GLN A 68 -7.67 -8.64 12.25
C GLN A 68 -8.86 -8.83 11.32
N SER A 69 -10.00 -8.19 11.58
CA SER A 69 -11.16 -8.27 10.69
C SER A 69 -10.93 -7.61 9.33
N ALA A 70 -10.23 -6.47 9.29
CA ALA A 70 -9.94 -5.74 8.06
C ALA A 70 -8.96 -6.51 7.15
N VAL A 71 -7.97 -7.17 7.72
CA VAL A 71 -6.94 -7.89 6.97
C VAL A 71 -7.25 -9.37 6.74
N ALA A 72 -8.25 -9.95 7.40
CA ALA A 72 -8.63 -11.36 7.25
C ALA A 72 -9.05 -11.74 5.83
N THR A 73 -9.37 -10.77 4.98
CA THR A 73 -9.79 -10.97 3.58
C THR A 73 -8.67 -10.72 2.57
N LEU A 74 -7.46 -10.40 3.04
CA LEU A 74 -6.30 -10.20 2.19
C LEU A 74 -5.68 -11.56 1.81
N PRO A 75 -5.10 -11.67 0.61
CA PRO A 75 -4.44 -12.88 0.15
C PRO A 75 -3.17 -13.22 0.94
#